data_AF-A0A965FAN9-F1
#
_entry.id   AF-A0A965FAN9-F1
#
_cell.length_a   1.000
_cell.length_b   1.000
_cell.length_c   1.000
_cell.angle_alpha   90.00
_cell.angle_beta   90.00
_cell.angle_gamma   90.00
#
_symmetry.space_group_name_H-M   'P 1'
#
loop_
_entity.id
_entity.type
_entity.pdbx_description
1 polymer ?
#
loop_
_entity_poly.entity_id
_entity_poly.type
_entity_poly.pdbx_seq_one_letter_code
_entity_poly.pdbx_strand_id
1 'polypeptide(L)' 'DQIAPAHAAYSPTDAEITRAQRIVEAFKEAEAGGLASIQVDGRFVDYPIVQKAERILAIADKIAAKKG' A
#
# COMPACT_ATOMS: atom_id res chain seq x y z
N ASP A 1 -14.67 0.13 -27.23
CA ASP A 1 -14.52 1.11 -26.13
C ASP A 1 -14.99 0.61 -24.77
N GLN A 2 -14.16 -0.20 -24.10
CA GLN A 2 -14.43 -0.75 -22.74
C GLN A 2 -13.27 -0.48 -21.75
N ILE A 3 -12.33 0.40 -22.11
CA ILE A 3 -11.08 0.60 -21.35
C ILE A 3 -11.29 1.52 -20.13
N ALA A 4 -12.26 2.44 -20.16
CA ALA A 4 -12.45 3.42 -19.09
C ALA A 4 -12.98 2.86 -17.75
N PRO A 5 -13.95 1.93 -17.69
CA PRO A 5 -14.46 1.41 -16.40
C PRO A 5 -13.52 0.38 -15.77
N ALA A 6 -12.76 -0.36 -16.58
CA ALA A 6 -11.86 -1.40 -16.09
C ALA A 6 -10.75 -0.81 -15.21
N HIS A 7 -10.20 0.35 -15.58
CA HIS A 7 -9.16 0.98 -14.78
C HIS A 7 -9.62 1.33 -13.35
N ALA A 8 -10.87 1.76 -13.15
CA ALA A 8 -11.36 2.13 -11.82
C ALA A 8 -11.54 0.92 -10.88
N ALA A 9 -11.92 -0.25 -11.42
CA ALA A 9 -12.10 -1.47 -10.62
C ALA A 9 -10.77 -2.17 -10.25
N TYR A 10 -9.71 -1.94 -11.03
CA TYR A 10 -8.38 -2.55 -10.82
C TYR A 10 -7.31 -1.57 -10.30
N SER A 11 -7.69 -0.31 -10.02
CA SER A 11 -6.79 0.68 -9.43
C SER A 11 -7.01 0.76 -7.92
N PRO A 12 -5.95 0.89 -7.11
CA PRO A 12 -6.10 1.18 -5.69
C PRO A 12 -6.86 2.48 -5.47
N THR A 13 -7.68 2.51 -4.43
CA THR A 13 -8.35 3.74 -3.96
C THR A 13 -7.38 4.61 -3.15
N ASP A 14 -7.67 5.91 -3.04
CA ASP A 14 -6.86 6.84 -2.23
C ASP A 14 -6.76 6.40 -0.75
N ALA A 15 -7.81 5.78 -0.23
CA ALA A 15 -7.84 5.23 1.13
C ALA A 15 -6.90 4.03 1.27
N GLU A 16 -6.85 3.14 0.27
CA GLU A 16 -5.91 2.02 0.26
C GLU A 16 -4.46 2.48 0.13
N ILE A 17 -4.20 3.49 -0.70
CA ILE A 17 -2.86 4.10 -0.84
C ILE A 17 -2.43 4.74 0.49
N THR A 18 -3.29 5.56 1.10
CA THR A 18 -3.00 6.21 2.39
C THR A 18 -2.70 5.19 3.47
N ARG A 19 -3.50 4.12 3.55
CA ARG A 19 -3.28 3.05 4.52
C ARG A 19 -1.99 2.28 4.23
N ALA A 20 -1.70 2.00 2.96
CA ALA A 20 -0.48 1.31 2.56
C ALA A 20 0.78 2.11 2.93
N GLN A 21 0.77 3.44 2.72
CA GLN A 21 1.86 4.32 3.15
C GLN A 21 2.09 4.24 4.66
N ARG A 22 1.03 4.35 5.47
CA ARG A 22 1.14 4.24 6.93
C ARG A 22 1.72 2.90 7.39
N ILE A 23 1.28 1.80 6.78
CA ILE A 23 1.77 0.45 7.08
C ILE A 23 3.26 0.35 6.81
N VAL A 24 3.72 0.77 5.62
CA VAL A 24 5.12 0.66 5.22
C VAL A 24 6.02 1.53 6.10
N GLU A 25 5.63 2.79 6.36
CA GLU A 25 6.43 3.69 7.20
C GLU A 25 6.51 3.21 8.65
N ALA A 26 5.37 2.84 9.26
CA ALA A 26 5.35 2.34 10.63
C ALA A 26 6.15 1.03 10.79
N PHE A 27 6.05 0.12 9.82
CA PHE A 27 6.80 -1.13 9.87
C PHE A 27 8.30 -0.91 9.69
N LYS A 28 8.71 0.00 8.80
CA LYS A 28 10.12 0.35 8.60
C LYS A 28 10.76 0.95 9.86
N GLU A 29 10.03 1.82 10.56
CA GLU A 29 10.48 2.36 11.85
C GLU A 29 10.65 1.25 12.90
N ALA A 30 9.68 0.35 12.98
CA ALA A 30 9.71 -0.76 13.93
C ALA A 30 10.79 -1.80 13.62
N GLU A 31 11.00 -2.12 12.35
CA GLU A 31 12.03 -3.06 11.89
C GLU A 31 13.44 -2.53 12.20
N ALA A 32 13.67 -1.22 12.07
CA ALA A 32 14.90 -0.59 12.50
C ALA A 32 15.16 -0.73 14.02
N GLY A 33 14.10 -0.91 14.81
CA GLY A 33 14.14 -1.23 16.24
C GLY A 33 14.21 -2.73 16.56
N GLY A 34 14.30 -3.60 15.55
CA GLY A 34 14.37 -5.06 15.72
C GLY A 34 13.01 -5.75 15.91
N LEU A 35 11.90 -5.05 15.63
CA LEU A 35 10.56 -5.63 15.68
C LEU A 35 10.16 -6.19 14.31
N ALA A 36 9.71 -7.45 14.28
CA ALA A 36 9.20 -8.08 13.07
C ALA A 36 7.67 -8.00 12.93
N SER A 37 6.99 -7.38 13.90
CA SER A 37 5.53 -7.17 13.86
C SER A 37 5.08 -6.03 14.77
N ILE A 38 4.03 -5.31 14.36
CA ILE A 38 3.46 -4.16 15.07
C ILE A 38 1.94 -4.09 14.95
N GLN A 39 1.32 -3.12 15.63
CA GLN A 39 -0.07 -2.73 15.37
C GLN A 39 -0.14 -1.38 14.66
N VAL A 40 -0.92 -1.33 13.58
CA VAL A 40 -1.28 -0.09 12.87
C VAL A 40 -2.80 -0.05 12.78
N ASP A 41 -3.42 1.06 13.23
CA ASP A 41 -4.88 1.23 13.30
C ASP A 41 -5.58 0.06 14.02
N GLY A 42 -4.98 -0.44 15.11
CA GLY A 42 -5.50 -1.56 15.89
C GLY A 42 -5.44 -2.92 15.19
N ARG A 43 -4.71 -3.03 14.07
CA ARG A 43 -4.53 -4.28 13.31
C ARG A 43 -3.08 -4.72 13.34
N PHE A 44 -2.87 -6.02 13.49
CA PHE A 44 -1.55 -6.62 13.41
C PHE A 44 -0.97 -6.50 12.00
N VAL A 45 0.29 -6.12 11.92
CA VAL A 45 1.06 -5.93 10.70
C VAL A 45 2.38 -6.69 10.85
N ASP A 46 2.58 -7.63 9.94
CA ASP A 46 3.80 -8.41 9.73
C ASP A 46 4.19 -8.35 8.24
N TYR A 47 5.26 -9.05 7.86
CA TYR A 47 5.81 -9.02 6.49
C TYR A 47 4.77 -9.25 5.39
N PRO A 48 3.86 -10.25 5.44
CA PRO A 48 2.81 -10.42 4.42
C PRO A 48 1.93 -9.18 4.22
N ILE A 49 1.57 -8.49 5.31
CA ILE A 49 0.74 -7.28 5.25
C ILE A 49 1.53 -6.12 4.65
N VAL A 50 2.81 -5.97 5.03
CA VAL A 50 3.71 -4.95 4.48
C VAL A 50 3.93 -5.16 2.99
N GLN A 51 4.22 -6.38 2.55
CA GLN A 51 4.39 -6.72 1.14
C GLN A 51 3.14 -6.42 0.31
N LYS A 52 1.95 -6.61 0.89
CA LYS A 52 0.70 -6.22 0.23
C LYS A 52 0.58 -4.71 0.11
N ALA A 53 0.93 -3.96 1.15
CA ALA A 53 0.95 -2.50 1.12
C ALA A 53 1.93 -1.96 0.07
N GLU A 54 3.16 -2.49 0.01
CA GLU A 54 4.15 -2.12 -1.01
C GLU A 54 3.65 -2.35 -2.43
N ARG A 55 2.96 -3.47 -2.68
CA ARG A 55 2.34 -3.74 -3.99
C ARG A 55 1.27 -2.72 -4.37
N ILE A 56 0.46 -2.28 -3.40
CA ILE A 56 -0.56 -1.23 -3.61
C ILE A 56 0.12 0.07 -4.05
N LEU A 57 1.18 0.48 -3.35
CA LEU A 57 1.93 1.69 -3.69
C LEU A 57 2.59 1.58 -5.07
N ALA A 58 3.21 0.45 -5.38
CA ALA A 58 3.83 0.22 -6.68
C ALA A 58 2.81 0.27 -7.84
N ILE A 59 1.57 -0.19 -7.63
CA ILE A 59 0.50 -0.06 -8.64
C ILE A 59 0.08 1.41 -8.78
N ALA A 60 -0.10 2.13 -7.67
CA ALA A 60 -0.46 3.54 -7.66
C ALA A 60 0.57 4.40 -8.40
N ASP A 61 1.87 4.17 -8.14
CA ASP A 61 2.97 4.87 -8.80
C ASP A 61 2.97 4.66 -10.31
N LYS A 62 2.77 3.42 -10.76
CA LYS A 62 2.66 3.08 -12.20
C LYS A 62 1.48 3.78 -12.87
N ILE A 63 0.34 3.89 -12.17
CA ILE A 63 -0.84 4.59 -12.69
C ILE A 63 -0.56 6.09 -12.77
N ALA A 64 0.06 6.68 -11.75
CA ALA A 64 0.42 8.10 -11.73
C ALA A 64 1.40 8.45 -12.86
N ALA A 65 2.44 7.63 -13.05
CA ALA A 65 3.45 7.83 -14.10
C ALA A 65 2.89 7.72 -15.53
N LYS A 66 1.77 7.01 -15.73
CA LYS A 66 1.09 6.89 -17.04
C LYS A 66 0.11 8.04 -17.32
N LYS A 67 -0.26 8.82 -16.29
CA LYS A 67 -1.14 9.98 -16.42
C LYS A 67 -0.40 11.29 -16.71
N GLY A 68 0.90 11.36 -16.41
CA GLY A 68 1.78 12.46 -16.80
C GLY A 68 2.39 12.25 -18.18
#